data_AF-A0A2N3DX19-F1
#
_entry.id   AF-A0A2N3DX19-F1
#
_cell.length_a   1.000
_cell.length_b   1.000
_cell.length_c   1.000
_cell.angle_alpha   90.00
_cell.angle_beta   90.00
_cell.angle_gamma   90.00
#
_symmetry.space_group_name_H-M   'P 1'
#
loop_
_entity.id
_entity.type
_entity.pdbx_description
1 polymer ?
#
loop_
_entity_poly.entity_id
_entity_poly.type
_entity_poly.pdbx_seq_one_letter_code
_entity_poly.pdbx_strand_id
1 'polypeptide(L)'
;MAVENASSRVWMRWCLAGILAASPISAMPLLAYEGARAPAAPVAIRETADLSDAFKAAGEEATPQGPVLLILDIDNTLLTMPQYLGGDRWFNHHAAAIAARTDPDFSSLGELIAVQTMLFGVASMQATEPDIPAMLADARRQNIDIFLLSARGPELFDATRRELDRNGLEVEAPYACSFFLCTEDGVYRDGEIRAALAAIGEEPSRSLYRNILIRDGMMLAAGQDKGVMLKLLMGAIGGRRYTHVVVADDGRKNIDDIAASHNPVPITLFHYRRIDPSVSDAEDRAARGELATLTAALCSAMQSALCRKPVLPDGAGK
;
A
#
# COMPACT_ATOMS: atom_id res chain seq x y z
N MET A 1 -77.03 17.39 19.75
CA MET A 1 -76.33 16.83 18.56
C MET A 1 -75.39 15.75 19.05
N ALA A 2 -75.52 14.56 18.45
CA ALA A 2 -74.83 13.25 18.64
C ALA A 2 -73.63 13.21 19.62
N VAL A 3 -73.66 12.48 20.75
CA VAL A 3 -73.78 11.01 21.01
C VAL A 3 -72.42 10.28 20.92
N GLU A 4 -71.96 9.82 22.09
CA GLU A 4 -70.95 8.78 22.35
C GLU A 4 -71.39 7.42 21.77
N ASN A 5 -70.46 6.54 21.39
CA ASN A 5 -70.25 5.27 22.12
C ASN A 5 -69.19 4.35 21.49
N ALA A 6 -68.59 3.57 22.39
CA ALA A 6 -67.64 2.49 22.15
C ALA A 6 -68.34 1.12 21.93
N SER A 7 -67.52 0.07 21.78
CA SER A 7 -67.82 -1.37 21.73
C SER A 7 -68.04 -1.93 20.31
N SER A 8 -67.67 -3.15 19.92
CA SER A 8 -67.17 -4.38 20.56
C SER A 8 -66.65 -5.29 19.41
N ARG A 9 -65.44 -5.87 19.49
CA ARG A 9 -65.18 -7.30 19.77
C ARG A 9 -66.10 -8.34 19.08
N VAL A 10 -65.44 -9.34 18.47
CA VAL A 10 -65.67 -10.81 18.61
C VAL A 10 -66.33 -11.60 17.44
N TRP A 11 -65.48 -12.46 16.82
CA TRP A 11 -65.67 -13.89 16.47
C TRP A 11 -66.17 -14.36 15.07
N MET A 12 -65.25 -15.12 14.43
CA MET A 12 -65.39 -16.54 14.01
C MET A 12 -65.92 -16.89 12.60
N ARG A 13 -64.96 -17.42 11.80
CA ARG A 13 -64.95 -18.59 10.87
C ARG A 13 -66.26 -18.99 10.17
N TRP A 14 -66.22 -19.22 8.85
CA TRP A 14 -66.68 -20.42 8.06
C TRP A 14 -66.31 -20.13 6.57
N CYS A 15 -65.26 -20.73 6.00
CA CYS A 15 -65.23 -21.96 5.17
C CYS A 15 -65.85 -21.88 3.75
N LEU A 16 -64.94 -21.99 2.76
CA LEU A 16 -64.98 -22.81 1.52
C LEU A 16 -66.03 -22.57 0.41
N ALA A 17 -65.55 -22.08 -0.73
CA ALA A 17 -65.66 -22.67 -2.09
C ALA A 17 -65.10 -21.58 -3.06
N GLY A 18 -64.16 -21.78 -3.96
CA GLY A 18 -63.78 -22.93 -4.75
C GLY A 18 -63.07 -22.37 -6.01
N ILE A 19 -62.07 -23.10 -6.49
CA ILE A 19 -61.48 -23.15 -7.84
C ILE A 19 -59.96 -23.34 -7.68
N LEU A 20 -59.59 -24.62 -7.53
CA LEU A 20 -58.26 -25.12 -7.78
C LEU A 20 -58.08 -25.20 -9.31
N ALA A 21 -57.46 -24.18 -9.90
CA ALA A 21 -56.79 -24.32 -11.18
C ALA A 21 -55.32 -24.62 -10.87
N ALA A 22 -54.95 -25.89 -10.91
CA ALA A 22 -53.57 -26.32 -10.83
C ALA A 22 -52.86 -25.94 -12.14
N SER A 23 -52.22 -24.77 -12.15
CA SER A 23 -51.18 -24.47 -13.13
C SER A 23 -49.87 -25.10 -12.65
N PRO A 24 -49.18 -25.90 -13.46
CA PRO A 24 -47.86 -26.39 -13.10
C PRO A 24 -46.92 -25.18 -13.01
N ILE A 25 -46.41 -24.90 -11.81
CA ILE A 25 -45.22 -24.08 -11.65
C ILE A 25 -44.11 -24.88 -12.32
N SER A 26 -43.82 -24.54 -13.58
CA SER A 26 -42.56 -24.93 -14.22
C SER A 26 -41.45 -24.44 -13.31
N ALA A 27 -40.82 -25.37 -12.60
CA ALA A 27 -39.54 -25.14 -11.97
C ALA A 27 -38.58 -24.75 -13.10
N MET A 28 -38.39 -23.44 -13.30
CA MET A 28 -37.27 -22.97 -14.09
C MET A 28 -36.03 -23.47 -13.36
N PRO A 29 -35.16 -24.26 -14.01
CA PRO A 29 -33.88 -24.57 -13.42
C PRO A 29 -33.18 -23.24 -13.17
N LEU A 30 -32.81 -22.98 -11.92
CA LEU A 30 -31.75 -22.05 -11.61
C LEU A 30 -30.52 -22.60 -12.34
N LEU A 31 -30.32 -22.13 -13.57
CA LEU A 31 -29.02 -22.18 -14.22
C LEU A 31 -28.12 -21.33 -13.32
N ALA A 32 -27.40 -22.01 -12.43
CA ALA A 32 -26.21 -21.45 -11.84
C ALA A 32 -25.36 -20.96 -13.01
N TYR A 33 -25.30 -19.65 -13.18
CA TYR A 33 -24.32 -19.02 -14.04
C TYR A 33 -22.99 -19.14 -13.28
N GLU A 34 -22.44 -20.35 -13.23
CA GLU A 34 -21.00 -20.53 -13.14
C GLU A 34 -20.44 -20.06 -14.48
N GLY A 35 -20.45 -18.74 -14.65
CA GLY A 35 -19.63 -18.10 -15.66
C GLY A 35 -18.21 -18.49 -15.31
N ALA A 36 -17.67 -19.47 -16.03
CA ALA A 36 -16.27 -19.76 -16.05
C ALA A 36 -15.57 -18.41 -16.29
N ARG A 37 -14.96 -17.87 -15.23
CA ARG A 37 -14.22 -16.61 -15.28
C ARG A 37 -13.19 -16.84 -16.38
N ALA A 38 -13.31 -16.12 -17.49
CA ALA A 38 -12.32 -16.17 -18.55
C ALA A 38 -10.94 -16.02 -17.89
N PRO A 39 -9.92 -16.80 -18.30
CA PRO A 39 -8.60 -16.66 -17.73
C PRO A 39 -8.20 -15.19 -17.80
N ALA A 40 -7.80 -14.62 -16.67
CA ALA A 40 -7.40 -13.23 -16.59
C ALA A 40 -6.36 -12.99 -17.70
N ALA A 41 -6.57 -11.96 -18.52
CA ALA A 41 -5.57 -11.58 -19.52
C ALA A 41 -4.22 -11.41 -18.79
N PRO A 42 -3.11 -11.89 -19.39
CA PRO A 42 -1.81 -11.77 -18.75
C PRO A 42 -1.52 -10.31 -18.41
N VAL A 43 -1.10 -10.05 -17.17
CA VAL A 43 -0.74 -8.71 -16.73
C VAL A 43 0.47 -8.23 -17.53
N ALA A 44 0.33 -7.10 -18.22
CA ALA A 44 1.41 -6.54 -19.02
C ALA A 44 2.47 -5.93 -18.09
N ILE A 45 3.66 -6.51 -18.05
CA ILE A 45 4.83 -5.96 -17.33
C ILE A 45 5.75 -5.32 -18.36
N ARG A 46 6.06 -4.04 -18.16
CA ARG A 46 6.95 -3.24 -18.99
C ARG A 46 8.13 -2.77 -18.15
N GLU A 47 9.33 -2.81 -18.70
CA GLU A 47 10.51 -2.25 -18.07
C GLU A 47 10.66 -0.81 -18.58
N THR A 48 10.95 0.15 -17.69
CA THR A 48 11.22 1.54 -18.10
C THR A 48 12.23 2.21 -17.17
N ALA A 49 12.93 3.23 -17.67
CA ALA A 49 13.78 4.12 -16.86
C ALA A 49 13.23 5.56 -16.83
N ASP A 50 12.04 5.77 -17.39
CA ASP A 50 11.37 7.05 -17.54
C ASP A 50 9.92 6.90 -17.04
N LEU A 51 9.63 7.54 -15.91
CA LEU A 51 8.33 7.42 -15.25
C LEU A 51 7.20 7.96 -16.13
N SER A 52 7.50 8.83 -17.11
CA SER A 52 6.52 9.34 -18.06
C SER A 52 5.85 8.24 -18.88
N ASP A 53 6.46 7.06 -19.04
CA ASP A 53 5.82 5.93 -19.72
C ASP A 53 4.59 5.42 -18.94
N ALA A 54 4.66 5.40 -17.61
CA ALA A 54 3.52 5.03 -16.77
C ALA A 54 2.42 6.10 -16.82
N PHE A 55 2.79 7.38 -16.79
CA PHE A 55 1.83 8.49 -16.94
C PHE A 55 1.14 8.48 -18.30
N LYS A 56 1.90 8.28 -19.40
CA LYS A 56 1.35 8.17 -20.76
C LYS A 56 0.39 6.99 -20.87
N ALA A 57 0.77 5.83 -20.35
CA ALA A 57 -0.10 4.66 -20.34
C ALA A 57 -1.39 4.93 -19.55
N ALA A 58 -1.30 5.60 -18.39
CA ALA A 58 -2.50 5.97 -17.63
C ALA A 58 -3.41 6.94 -18.41
N GLY A 59 -2.84 7.88 -19.17
CA GLY A 59 -3.58 8.79 -20.04
C GLY A 59 -4.20 8.13 -21.28
N GLU A 60 -3.52 7.14 -21.86
CA GLU A 60 -4.04 6.34 -22.99
C GLU A 60 -5.24 5.46 -22.58
N GLU A 61 -5.23 4.96 -21.35
CA GLU A 61 -6.31 4.14 -20.77
C GLU A 61 -7.43 5.00 -20.15
N ALA A 62 -7.21 6.31 -19.98
CA ALA A 62 -8.20 7.23 -19.45
C ALA A 62 -9.29 7.45 -20.50
N THR A 63 -10.52 7.08 -20.16
CA THR A 63 -11.67 7.18 -21.06
C THR A 63 -12.82 7.93 -20.40
N PRO A 64 -13.79 8.47 -21.17
CA PRO A 64 -15.01 9.07 -20.59
C PRO A 64 -15.84 8.10 -19.73
N GLN A 65 -15.63 6.78 -19.85
CA GLN A 65 -16.39 5.73 -19.17
C GLN A 65 -16.00 5.56 -17.70
N GLY A 66 -14.83 6.04 -17.28
CA GLY A 66 -14.39 6.03 -15.88
C GLY A 66 -12.93 6.44 -15.73
N PRO A 67 -12.52 6.87 -14.52
CA PRO A 67 -11.15 7.26 -14.26
C PRO A 67 -10.19 6.07 -14.31
N VAL A 68 -8.91 6.39 -14.49
CA VAL A 68 -7.79 5.45 -14.30
C VAL A 68 -7.15 5.70 -12.94
N LEU A 69 -6.68 4.64 -12.30
CA LEU A 69 -5.87 4.73 -11.09
C LEU A 69 -4.39 4.54 -11.44
N LEU A 70 -3.56 5.53 -11.15
CA LEU A 70 -2.12 5.43 -11.21
C LEU A 70 -1.55 5.24 -9.80
N ILE A 71 -0.92 4.09 -9.57
CA ILE A 71 -0.22 3.75 -8.35
C ILE A 71 1.28 3.95 -8.54
N LEU A 72 1.90 4.70 -7.64
CA LEU A 72 3.33 5.00 -7.70
C LEU A 72 3.98 4.55 -6.39
N ASP A 73 5.08 3.79 -6.49
CA ASP A 73 5.97 3.62 -5.35
C ASP A 73 6.68 4.94 -5.02
N ILE A 74 7.23 5.03 -3.81
CA ILE A 74 7.93 6.21 -3.31
C ILE A 74 9.44 6.05 -3.47
N ASP A 75 10.03 5.10 -2.75
CA ASP A 75 11.48 4.92 -2.70
C ASP A 75 12.00 4.46 -4.06
N ASN A 76 13.06 5.09 -4.57
CA ASN A 76 13.67 4.88 -5.88
C ASN A 76 12.75 4.96 -7.11
N THR A 77 11.48 5.32 -6.91
CA THR A 77 10.50 5.56 -7.98
C THR A 77 10.14 7.03 -8.09
N LEU A 78 9.68 7.67 -7.00
CA LEU A 78 9.41 9.10 -6.93
C LEU A 78 10.54 9.88 -6.24
N LEU A 79 11.06 9.32 -5.16
CA LEU A 79 12.08 9.91 -4.31
C LEU A 79 13.26 8.96 -4.18
N THR A 80 14.48 9.48 -4.15
CA THR A 80 15.68 8.71 -3.87
C THR A 80 16.58 9.43 -2.87
N MET A 81 17.34 8.65 -2.10
CA MET A 81 18.39 9.20 -1.26
C MET A 81 19.60 9.53 -2.16
N PRO A 82 20.14 10.76 -2.10
CA PRO A 82 21.32 11.10 -2.91
C PRO A 82 22.58 10.33 -2.48
N GLN A 83 22.62 9.87 -1.24
CA GLN A 83 23.67 9.04 -0.69
C GLN A 83 23.24 7.57 -0.57
N TYR A 84 24.23 6.66 -0.52
CA TYR A 84 23.99 5.23 -0.31
C TYR A 84 23.44 4.94 1.10
N LEU A 85 24.05 5.53 2.16
CA LEU A 85 23.65 5.29 3.55
C LEU A 85 22.16 5.62 3.80
N GLY A 86 21.41 4.63 4.28
CA GLY A 86 20.00 4.75 4.61
C GLY A 86 19.05 4.64 3.41
N GLY A 87 19.56 4.67 2.18
CA GLY A 87 18.78 4.41 0.98
C GLY A 87 18.34 2.96 0.86
N ASP A 88 17.44 2.71 -0.08
CA ASP A 88 16.90 1.38 -0.34
C ASP A 88 18.00 0.36 -0.74
N ARG A 89 19.00 0.78 -1.53
CA ARG A 89 20.15 -0.06 -1.90
C ARG A 89 20.92 -0.55 -0.67
N TRP A 90 21.15 0.35 0.29
CA TRP A 90 21.84 0.04 1.55
C TRP A 90 21.01 -0.90 2.41
N PHE A 91 19.71 -0.64 2.52
CA PHE A 91 18.80 -1.52 3.24
C PHE A 91 18.76 -2.92 2.64
N ASN A 92 18.59 -3.04 1.32
CA ASN A 92 18.48 -4.32 0.63
C ASN A 92 19.79 -5.13 0.70
N HIS A 93 20.94 -4.46 0.63
CA HIS A 93 22.25 -5.10 0.86
C HIS A 93 22.32 -5.74 2.24
N HIS A 94 22.04 -4.98 3.30
CA HIS A 94 22.08 -5.49 4.67
C HIS A 94 20.97 -6.52 4.94
N ALA A 95 19.77 -6.33 4.42
CA ALA A 95 18.67 -7.28 4.58
C ALA A 95 19.02 -8.66 3.96
N ALA A 96 19.64 -8.66 2.77
CA ALA A 96 20.12 -9.88 2.14
C ALA A 96 21.25 -10.54 2.94
N ALA A 97 22.21 -9.77 3.44
CA ALA A 97 23.29 -10.28 4.28
C ALA A 97 22.78 -10.83 5.64
N ILE A 98 21.77 -10.19 6.25
CA ILE A 98 21.12 -10.68 7.47
C ILE A 98 20.41 -12.01 7.19
N ALA A 99 19.66 -12.11 6.08
CA ALA A 99 19.00 -13.35 5.68
C ALA A 99 20.02 -14.49 5.44
N ALA A 100 21.18 -14.16 4.88
CA ALA A 100 22.30 -15.09 4.70
C ALA A 100 23.11 -15.35 5.99
N ARG A 101 22.84 -14.63 7.09
CA ARG A 101 23.59 -14.66 8.36
C ARG A 101 25.07 -14.27 8.19
N THR A 102 25.35 -13.37 7.27
CA THR A 102 26.70 -12.88 6.96
C THR A 102 26.86 -11.38 7.23
N ASP A 103 25.82 -10.68 7.70
CA ASP A 103 25.89 -9.25 7.95
C ASP A 103 26.83 -8.92 9.14
N PRO A 104 27.86 -8.07 8.95
CA PRO A 104 28.78 -7.72 10.03
C PRO A 104 28.27 -6.60 10.94
N ASP A 105 27.30 -5.79 10.49
CA ASP A 105 26.90 -4.54 11.15
C ASP A 105 25.61 -4.70 11.95
N PHE A 106 24.68 -5.51 11.46
CA PHE A 106 23.34 -5.65 11.99
C PHE A 106 23.08 -7.09 12.44
N SER A 107 22.60 -7.23 13.68
CA SER A 107 22.27 -8.52 14.26
C SER A 107 20.90 -9.05 13.83
N SER A 108 20.01 -8.16 13.39
CA SER A 108 18.65 -8.49 13.01
C SER A 108 18.03 -7.47 12.06
N LEU A 109 17.00 -7.89 11.34
CA LEU A 109 16.22 -7.01 10.48
C LEU A 109 15.56 -5.86 11.27
N GLY A 110 15.16 -6.12 12.52
CA GLY A 110 14.57 -5.08 13.38
C GLY A 110 15.56 -3.96 13.71
N GLU A 111 16.83 -4.29 13.92
CA GLU A 111 17.89 -3.30 14.14
C GLU A 111 18.13 -2.45 12.89
N LEU A 112 18.22 -3.10 11.72
CA LEU A 112 18.37 -2.42 10.44
C LEU A 112 17.20 -1.46 10.16
N ILE A 113 15.96 -1.91 10.36
CA ILE A 113 14.75 -1.08 10.19
C ILE A 113 14.80 0.13 11.14
N ALA A 114 15.20 -0.05 12.39
CA ALA A 114 15.28 1.05 13.35
C ALA A 114 16.30 2.12 12.93
N VAL A 115 17.48 1.70 12.43
CA VAL A 115 18.50 2.63 11.91
C VAL A 115 18.02 3.33 10.65
N GLN A 116 17.44 2.60 9.69
CA GLN A 116 16.90 3.20 8.47
C GLN A 116 15.80 4.21 8.79
N THR A 117 14.92 3.90 9.74
CA THR A 117 13.83 4.78 10.16
C THR A 117 14.37 6.12 10.68
N MET A 118 15.43 6.07 11.50
CA MET A 118 16.13 7.27 11.96
C MET A 118 16.74 8.05 10.79
N LEU A 119 17.41 7.35 9.86
CA LEU A 119 18.04 7.97 8.70
C LEU A 119 17.02 8.68 7.81
N PHE A 120 15.84 8.11 7.55
CA PHE A 120 14.75 8.83 6.87
C PHE A 120 14.24 10.03 7.67
N GLY A 121 14.29 9.97 9.00
CA GLY A 121 13.95 11.09 9.88
C GLY A 121 14.84 12.32 9.67
N VAL A 122 16.13 12.13 9.38
CA VAL A 122 17.13 13.20 9.34
C VAL A 122 17.71 13.52 7.95
N ALA A 123 17.70 12.54 7.04
CA ALA A 123 18.23 12.69 5.69
C ALA A 123 17.22 13.44 4.79
N SER A 124 17.77 14.07 3.76
CA SER A 124 16.99 14.72 2.71
C SER A 124 16.95 13.83 1.48
N MET A 125 15.79 13.72 0.86
CA MET A 125 15.61 13.01 -0.41
C MET A 125 15.46 14.01 -1.56
N GLN A 126 15.68 13.51 -2.76
CA GLN A 126 15.45 14.25 -4.00
C GLN A 126 14.49 13.47 -4.90
N ALA A 127 13.78 14.18 -5.78
CA ALA A 127 13.05 13.54 -6.87
C ALA A 127 13.99 12.69 -7.74
N THR A 128 13.51 11.53 -8.18
CA THR A 128 14.22 10.65 -9.13
C THR A 128 14.32 11.28 -10.52
N GLU A 129 13.31 12.07 -10.90
CA GLU A 129 13.26 12.84 -12.15
C GLU A 129 12.77 14.27 -11.89
N PRO A 130 13.31 15.27 -12.61
CA PRO A 130 13.00 16.68 -12.38
C PRO A 130 11.58 17.09 -12.81
N ASP A 131 10.93 16.30 -13.67
CA ASP A 131 9.64 16.61 -14.31
C ASP A 131 8.43 15.95 -13.63
N ILE A 132 8.64 15.13 -12.58
CA ILE A 132 7.56 14.48 -11.83
C ILE A 132 6.49 15.48 -11.33
N PRO A 133 6.84 16.66 -10.77
CA PRO A 133 5.81 17.62 -10.36
C PRO A 133 4.88 18.05 -11.50
N ALA A 134 5.42 18.21 -12.72
CA ALA A 134 4.63 18.55 -13.89
C ALA A 134 3.74 17.37 -14.32
N MET A 135 4.26 16.15 -14.31
CA MET A 135 3.48 14.94 -14.61
C MET A 135 2.31 14.74 -13.64
N LEU A 136 2.52 14.97 -12.33
CA LEU A 136 1.47 14.90 -11.32
C LEU A 136 0.38 15.97 -11.56
N ALA A 137 0.78 17.19 -11.91
CA ALA A 137 -0.17 18.26 -12.23
C ALA A 137 -0.96 17.96 -13.52
N ASP A 138 -0.34 17.30 -14.49
CA ASP A 138 -0.95 16.94 -15.78
C ASP A 138 -1.95 15.80 -15.62
N ALA A 139 -1.61 14.77 -14.85
CA ALA A 139 -2.48 13.62 -14.57
C ALA A 139 -3.81 14.05 -13.95
N ARG A 140 -3.80 15.00 -13.00
CA ARG A 140 -5.01 15.57 -12.40
C ARG A 140 -5.98 16.12 -13.45
N ARG A 141 -5.47 16.74 -14.52
CA ARG A 141 -6.29 17.33 -15.59
C ARG A 141 -6.84 16.27 -16.56
N GLN A 142 -6.35 15.05 -16.50
CA GLN A 142 -6.68 13.94 -17.41
C GLN A 142 -7.60 12.89 -16.78
N ASN A 143 -8.27 13.20 -15.65
CA ASN A 143 -9.14 12.25 -14.94
C ASN A 143 -8.39 10.97 -14.50
N ILE A 144 -7.11 11.14 -14.13
CA ILE A 144 -6.28 10.10 -13.55
C ILE A 144 -6.18 10.37 -12.05
N ASP A 145 -6.68 9.44 -11.24
CA ASP A 145 -6.44 9.47 -9.81
C ASP A 145 -5.07 8.89 -9.50
N ILE A 146 -4.37 9.48 -8.55
CA ILE A 146 -3.05 9.00 -8.12
C ILE A 146 -3.12 8.55 -6.66
N PHE A 147 -2.47 7.43 -6.37
CA PHE A 147 -2.23 6.97 -5.00
C PHE A 147 -0.80 6.45 -4.87
N LEU A 148 -0.18 6.69 -3.71
CA LEU A 148 1.17 6.21 -3.43
C LEU A 148 1.11 4.89 -2.65
N LEU A 149 1.93 3.91 -3.02
CA LEU A 149 1.99 2.61 -2.34
C LEU A 149 3.44 2.21 -2.04
N SER A 150 3.85 2.39 -0.79
CA SER A 150 5.22 2.18 -0.34
C SER A 150 5.35 1.05 0.67
N ALA A 151 6.51 0.39 0.69
CA ALA A 151 6.89 -0.58 1.72
C ALA A 151 7.23 0.07 3.08
N ARG A 152 7.30 1.41 3.18
CA ARG A 152 7.49 2.11 4.46
C ARG A 152 6.38 1.77 5.47
N GLY A 153 6.70 1.83 6.76
CA GLY A 153 5.72 1.67 7.84
C GLY A 153 5.05 2.97 8.28
N PRO A 154 3.96 2.91 9.06
CA PRO A 154 3.25 4.09 9.55
C PRO A 154 4.12 5.12 10.29
N GLU A 155 5.15 4.65 11.00
CA GLU A 155 6.12 5.47 11.73
C GLU A 155 6.92 6.42 10.83
N LEU A 156 6.97 6.15 9.53
CA LEU A 156 7.66 6.98 8.54
C LEU A 156 6.77 8.01 7.86
N PHE A 157 5.49 8.11 8.24
CA PHE A 157 4.56 9.01 7.56
C PHE A 157 5.04 10.47 7.54
N ASP A 158 5.41 11.03 8.69
CA ASP A 158 5.79 12.45 8.76
C ASP A 158 7.08 12.75 7.99
N ALA A 159 8.06 11.83 8.04
CA ALA A 159 9.28 11.94 7.26
C ALA A 159 9.00 11.84 5.75
N THR A 160 8.11 10.93 5.35
CA THR A 160 7.69 10.74 3.95
C THR A 160 6.98 11.97 3.42
N ARG A 161 6.00 12.47 4.16
CA ARG A 161 5.26 13.70 3.80
C ARG A 161 6.20 14.89 3.66
N ARG A 162 7.10 15.09 4.61
CA ARG A 162 8.10 16.18 4.58
C ARG A 162 8.93 16.15 3.29
N GLU A 163 9.40 14.97 2.86
CA GLU A 163 10.22 14.85 1.66
C GLU A 163 9.39 14.97 0.36
N LEU A 164 8.14 14.50 0.34
CA LEU A 164 7.23 14.76 -0.78
C LEU A 164 6.98 16.26 -0.94
N ASP A 165 6.62 16.95 0.14
CA ASP A 165 6.36 18.39 0.16
C ASP A 165 7.61 19.19 -0.27
N ARG A 166 8.78 18.84 0.27
CA ARG A 166 10.07 19.48 -0.10
C ARG A 166 10.38 19.37 -1.59
N ASN A 167 9.98 18.28 -2.23
CA ASN A 167 10.23 18.02 -3.65
C ASN A 167 9.06 18.45 -4.55
N GLY A 168 8.02 19.09 -4.01
CA GLY A 168 6.84 19.51 -4.78
C GLY A 168 6.01 18.34 -5.32
N LEU A 169 6.06 17.19 -4.66
CA LEU A 169 5.40 15.95 -5.06
C LEU A 169 4.04 15.81 -4.37
N GLU A 170 3.19 16.81 -4.56
CA GLU A 170 1.84 16.80 -4.00
C GLU A 170 0.95 15.85 -4.80
N VAL A 171 0.22 14.98 -4.12
CA VAL A 171 -0.76 14.06 -4.71
C VAL A 171 -2.14 14.43 -4.20
N GLU A 172 -3.09 14.62 -5.11
CA GLU A 172 -4.51 14.73 -4.76
C GLU A 172 -5.13 13.36 -5.00
N ALA A 173 -5.52 12.72 -3.92
CA ALA A 173 -5.98 11.35 -3.94
C ALA A 173 -7.46 11.25 -3.57
N PRO A 174 -8.14 10.22 -4.06
CA PRO A 174 -9.48 9.91 -3.62
C PRO A 174 -9.52 9.61 -2.13
N TYR A 175 -10.62 10.01 -1.50
CA TYR A 175 -10.86 9.71 -0.09
C TYR A 175 -10.91 8.20 0.13
N ALA A 176 -9.98 7.68 0.92
CA ALA A 176 -9.82 6.26 1.20
C ALA A 176 -10.58 5.87 2.46
N CYS A 177 -11.90 5.95 2.39
CA CYS A 177 -12.76 5.47 3.47
C CYS A 177 -14.08 4.95 2.90
N SER A 178 -14.20 3.62 2.88
CA SER A 178 -15.40 2.89 2.48
C SER A 178 -16.06 2.25 3.70
N PHE A 179 -17.33 1.85 3.58
CA PHE A 179 -18.16 1.44 4.72
C PHE A 179 -17.55 0.35 5.65
N PHE A 180 -16.56 -0.42 5.18
CA PHE A 180 -15.85 -1.46 5.94
C PHE A 180 -14.37 -1.16 6.19
N LEU A 181 -13.86 0.02 5.77
CA LEU A 181 -12.46 0.43 5.81
C LEU A 181 -12.39 1.94 6.08
N CYS A 182 -12.63 2.35 7.32
CA CYS A 182 -12.42 3.73 7.77
C CYS A 182 -11.88 3.71 9.19
N THR A 183 -10.64 4.16 9.38
CA THR A 183 -10.10 4.42 10.71
C THR A 183 -9.86 5.92 10.88
N GLU A 184 -10.01 6.43 12.10
CA GLU A 184 -9.93 7.86 12.38
C GLU A 184 -8.52 8.43 12.14
N ASP A 185 -7.49 7.64 12.46
CA ASP A 185 -6.09 8.01 12.31
C ASP A 185 -5.46 7.55 10.97
N GLY A 186 -6.22 6.77 10.18
CA GLY A 186 -5.76 6.12 8.96
C GLY A 186 -4.88 4.90 9.20
N VAL A 187 -4.66 4.48 10.45
CA VAL A 187 -3.87 3.28 10.79
C VAL A 187 -4.78 2.07 10.81
N TYR A 188 -4.34 0.96 10.22
CA TYR A 188 -5.06 -0.32 10.23
C TYR A 188 -4.17 -1.39 10.86
N ARG A 189 -4.73 -2.08 11.85
CA ARG A 189 -4.10 -3.17 12.61
C ARG A 189 -4.53 -4.52 12.03
N ASP A 190 -3.89 -5.59 12.50
CA ASP A 190 -4.14 -6.96 12.02
C ASP A 190 -5.63 -7.34 11.92
N GLY A 191 -6.42 -7.07 12.96
CA GLY A 191 -7.85 -7.38 12.96
C GLY A 191 -8.65 -6.61 11.90
N GLU A 192 -8.33 -5.33 11.69
CA GLU A 192 -8.99 -4.46 10.70
C GLU A 192 -8.61 -4.88 9.29
N ILE A 193 -7.33 -5.16 9.04
CA ILE A 193 -6.83 -5.68 7.75
C ILE A 193 -7.54 -7.00 7.41
N ARG A 194 -7.61 -7.94 8.37
CA ARG A 194 -8.29 -9.23 8.16
C ARG A 194 -9.76 -9.07 7.84
N ALA A 195 -10.47 -8.25 8.61
CA ALA A 195 -11.90 -8.01 8.40
C ALA A 195 -12.16 -7.41 7.01
N ALA A 196 -11.31 -6.47 6.60
CA ALA A 196 -11.42 -5.81 5.31
C ALA A 196 -11.09 -6.73 4.13
N LEU A 197 -10.03 -7.54 4.22
CA LEU A 197 -9.71 -8.55 3.21
C LEU A 197 -10.87 -9.55 3.05
N ALA A 198 -11.42 -10.04 4.16
CA ALA A 198 -12.59 -10.92 4.12
C ALA A 198 -13.81 -10.25 3.47
N ALA A 199 -14.04 -8.95 3.75
CA ALA A 199 -15.15 -8.19 3.17
C ALA A 199 -15.05 -8.02 1.65
N ILE A 200 -13.83 -8.02 1.10
CA ILE A 200 -13.60 -7.98 -0.36
C ILE A 200 -13.43 -9.38 -0.99
N GLY A 201 -13.65 -10.45 -0.23
CA GLY A 201 -13.61 -11.84 -0.71
C GLY A 201 -12.21 -12.45 -0.78
N GLU A 202 -11.22 -11.84 -0.12
CA GLU A 202 -9.86 -12.38 -0.01
C GLU A 202 -9.70 -13.24 1.25
N GLU A 203 -8.88 -14.28 1.18
CA GLU A 203 -8.54 -15.11 2.34
C GLU A 203 -7.34 -14.49 3.08
N PRO A 204 -7.49 -14.05 4.33
CA PRO A 204 -6.38 -13.47 5.06
C PRO A 204 -5.30 -14.52 5.38
N SER A 205 -4.03 -14.15 5.22
CA SER A 205 -2.89 -14.97 5.61
C SER A 205 -2.95 -15.40 7.08
N ARG A 206 -2.40 -16.58 7.39
CA ARG A 206 -2.28 -17.08 8.78
C ARG A 206 -1.28 -16.27 9.61
N SER A 207 -0.30 -15.67 8.97
CA SER A 207 0.68 -14.79 9.63
C SER A 207 0.03 -13.48 10.06
N LEU A 208 0.53 -12.89 11.14
CA LEU A 208 0.09 -11.56 11.60
C LEU A 208 0.45 -10.48 10.57
N TYR A 209 -0.50 -9.60 10.30
CA TYR A 209 -0.25 -8.39 9.54
C TYR A 209 0.39 -7.33 10.42
N ARG A 210 1.33 -6.57 9.84
CA ARG A 210 1.90 -5.38 10.46
C ARG A 210 0.95 -4.21 10.25
N ASN A 211 1.01 -3.24 11.15
CA ASN A 211 0.21 -2.03 11.01
C ASN A 211 0.55 -1.34 9.69
N ILE A 212 -0.50 -0.95 8.97
CA ILE A 212 -0.39 -0.11 7.77
C ILE A 212 -1.01 1.24 8.04
N LEU A 213 -0.77 2.18 7.15
CA LEU A 213 -1.43 3.47 7.16
C LEU A 213 -1.97 3.78 5.77
N ILE A 214 -3.20 4.28 5.69
CA ILE A 214 -3.81 4.86 4.49
C ILE A 214 -4.28 6.27 4.86
N ARG A 215 -3.58 7.29 4.36
CA ARG A 215 -3.86 8.70 4.67
C ARG A 215 -3.20 9.60 3.63
N ASP A 216 -3.84 10.74 3.33
CA ASP A 216 -3.29 11.78 2.45
C ASP A 216 -2.76 11.23 1.10
N GLY A 217 -3.49 10.29 0.50
CA GLY A 217 -3.12 9.67 -0.78
C GLY A 217 -1.94 8.70 -0.74
N MET A 218 -1.52 8.28 0.46
CA MET A 218 -0.45 7.33 0.66
C MET A 218 -0.94 6.09 1.39
N MET A 219 -0.51 4.92 0.92
CA MET A 219 -0.55 3.67 1.65
C MET A 219 0.87 3.25 2.04
N LEU A 220 1.14 3.19 3.34
CA LEU A 220 2.39 2.71 3.92
C LEU A 220 2.17 1.28 4.41
N ALA A 221 2.69 0.31 3.65
CA ALA A 221 2.37 -1.11 3.77
C ALA A 221 3.26 -1.87 4.78
N ALA A 222 4.28 -1.23 5.35
CA ALA A 222 5.25 -1.84 6.27
C ALA A 222 5.89 -3.13 5.70
N GLY A 223 6.27 -3.12 4.42
CA GLY A 223 6.93 -4.24 3.74
C GLY A 223 6.04 -5.47 3.52
N GLN A 224 4.72 -5.30 3.58
CA GLN A 224 3.76 -6.36 3.27
C GLN A 224 3.58 -6.50 1.76
N ASP A 225 3.02 -7.63 1.33
CA ASP A 225 2.78 -7.95 -0.08
C ASP A 225 1.97 -6.83 -0.78
N LYS A 226 2.58 -6.15 -1.76
CA LYS A 226 1.94 -5.00 -2.41
C LYS A 226 0.73 -5.40 -3.25
N GLY A 227 0.63 -6.65 -3.70
CA GLY A 227 -0.54 -7.18 -4.38
C GLY A 227 -1.76 -7.26 -3.45
N VAL A 228 -1.57 -7.84 -2.25
CA VAL A 228 -2.63 -7.90 -1.22
C VAL A 228 -2.99 -6.50 -0.73
N MET A 229 -1.99 -5.63 -0.51
CA MET A 229 -2.21 -4.26 -0.04
C MET A 229 -2.92 -3.39 -1.09
N LEU A 230 -2.62 -3.57 -2.38
CA LEU A 230 -3.34 -2.87 -3.46
C LEU A 230 -4.82 -3.25 -3.49
N LYS A 231 -5.18 -4.52 -3.30
CA LYS A 231 -6.59 -4.93 -3.22
C LYS A 231 -7.30 -4.26 -2.04
N LEU A 232 -6.64 -4.19 -0.89
CA LEU A 232 -7.16 -3.52 0.29
C LEU A 232 -7.39 -2.03 0.01
N LEU A 233 -6.39 -1.35 -0.57
CA LEU A 233 -6.50 0.05 -1.00
C LEU A 233 -7.67 0.26 -1.95
N MET A 234 -7.81 -0.58 -2.97
CA MET A 234 -8.93 -0.54 -3.91
C MET A 234 -10.28 -0.73 -3.19
N GLY A 235 -10.35 -1.59 -2.17
CA GLY A 235 -11.53 -1.71 -1.31
C GLY A 235 -11.85 -0.40 -0.56
N ALA A 236 -10.83 0.34 -0.12
CA ALA A 236 -10.98 1.59 0.62
C ALA A 236 -11.40 2.78 -0.26
N ILE A 237 -10.92 2.86 -1.51
CA ILE A 237 -11.18 4.01 -2.43
C ILE A 237 -12.32 3.77 -3.44
N GLY A 238 -13.06 2.67 -3.29
CA GLY A 238 -14.16 2.32 -4.20
C GLY A 238 -13.68 1.86 -5.59
N GLY A 239 -12.68 0.99 -5.64
CA GLY A 239 -11.89 0.66 -6.82
C GLY A 239 -12.65 0.09 -8.02
N ARG A 240 -13.91 -0.33 -7.86
CA ARG A 240 -14.78 -0.77 -8.97
C ARG A 240 -15.13 0.35 -9.96
N ARG A 241 -14.88 1.61 -9.61
CA ARG A 241 -15.09 2.76 -10.50
C ARG A 241 -13.97 2.94 -11.53
N TYR A 242 -12.81 2.32 -11.31
CA TYR A 242 -11.68 2.44 -12.23
C TYR A 242 -11.83 1.49 -13.39
N THR A 243 -11.55 1.99 -14.60
CA THR A 243 -11.52 1.17 -15.81
C THR A 243 -10.20 0.40 -15.94
N HIS A 244 -9.12 0.97 -15.39
CA HIS A 244 -7.77 0.42 -15.46
C HIS A 244 -6.92 0.87 -14.27
N VAL A 245 -5.91 0.07 -13.93
CA VAL A 245 -4.87 0.44 -12.97
C VAL A 245 -3.51 0.40 -13.66
N VAL A 246 -2.74 1.48 -13.53
CA VAL A 246 -1.33 1.52 -13.92
C VAL A 246 -0.50 1.58 -12.64
N VAL A 247 0.55 0.77 -12.55
CA VAL A 247 1.47 0.77 -11.40
C VAL A 247 2.89 1.00 -11.87
N ALA A 248 3.65 1.85 -11.19
CA ALA A 248 5.10 1.97 -11.34
C ALA A 248 5.81 1.74 -10.01
N ASP A 249 6.81 0.86 -10.02
CA ASP A 249 7.57 0.42 -8.84
C ASP A 249 8.96 -0.06 -9.29
N ASP A 250 10.02 0.27 -8.56
CA ASP A 250 11.37 -0.19 -8.87
C ASP A 250 11.69 -1.58 -8.31
N GLY A 251 10.93 -2.03 -7.31
CA GLY A 251 11.10 -3.33 -6.70
C GLY A 251 10.52 -4.44 -7.57
N ARG A 252 11.37 -5.26 -8.19
CA ARG A 252 10.94 -6.42 -8.98
C ARG A 252 9.96 -7.34 -8.22
N LYS A 253 10.24 -7.60 -6.94
CA LYS A 253 9.35 -8.40 -6.09
C LYS A 253 7.95 -7.79 -6.00
N ASN A 254 7.85 -6.47 -5.86
CA ASN A 254 6.56 -5.78 -5.76
C ASN A 254 5.75 -5.92 -7.05
N ILE A 255 6.41 -5.77 -8.20
CA ILE A 255 5.79 -5.99 -9.53
C ILE A 255 5.27 -7.43 -9.65
N ASP A 256 6.07 -8.42 -9.26
CA ASP A 256 5.68 -9.82 -9.32
C ASP A 256 4.53 -10.15 -8.33
N ASP A 257 4.55 -9.59 -7.11
CA ASP A 257 3.47 -9.73 -6.11
C ASP A 257 2.14 -9.16 -6.65
N ILE A 258 2.17 -7.98 -7.28
CA ILE A 258 0.96 -7.37 -7.86
C ILE A 258 0.47 -8.18 -9.07
N ALA A 259 1.37 -8.65 -9.94
CA ALA A 259 1.01 -9.48 -11.08
C ALA A 259 0.33 -10.80 -10.63
N ALA A 260 0.84 -11.43 -9.57
CA ALA A 260 0.29 -12.65 -9.01
C ALA A 260 -1.01 -12.45 -8.20
N SER A 261 -1.37 -11.20 -7.89
CA SER A 261 -2.51 -10.89 -7.03
C SER A 261 -3.87 -11.15 -7.68
N HIS A 262 -3.98 -11.30 -9.00
CA HIS A 262 -5.27 -11.46 -9.70
C HIS A 262 -6.27 -10.33 -9.39
N ASN A 263 -5.84 -9.08 -9.58
CA ASN A 263 -6.68 -7.92 -9.33
C ASN A 263 -7.96 -7.93 -10.20
N PRO A 264 -9.13 -7.53 -9.67
CA PRO A 264 -10.38 -7.51 -10.43
C PRO A 264 -10.43 -6.46 -11.56
N VAL A 265 -9.57 -5.44 -11.53
CA VAL A 265 -9.46 -4.42 -12.58
C VAL A 265 -8.22 -4.74 -13.43
N PRO A 266 -8.27 -4.57 -14.76
CA PRO A 266 -7.10 -4.73 -15.61
C PRO A 266 -5.92 -3.88 -15.13
N ILE A 267 -4.72 -4.46 -15.14
CA ILE A 267 -3.50 -3.81 -14.64
C ILE A 267 -2.42 -3.78 -15.72
N THR A 268 -1.75 -2.64 -15.84
CA THR A 268 -0.43 -2.51 -16.50
C THR A 268 0.63 -2.17 -15.47
N LEU A 269 1.74 -2.91 -15.48
CA LEU A 269 2.83 -2.77 -14.53
C LEU A 269 4.07 -2.23 -15.22
N PHE A 270 4.72 -1.25 -14.60
CA PHE A 270 5.99 -0.68 -15.00
C PHE A 270 7.03 -0.98 -13.92
N HIS A 271 7.99 -1.84 -14.25
CA HIS A 271 9.19 -2.02 -13.45
C HIS A 271 10.15 -0.88 -13.78
N TYR A 272 10.27 0.06 -12.84
CA TYR A 272 11.04 1.28 -12.98
C TYR A 272 12.51 1.05 -12.64
N ARG A 273 13.43 1.45 -13.50
CA ARG A 273 14.84 1.02 -13.45
C ARG A 273 15.85 2.14 -13.59
N ARG A 274 15.44 3.36 -13.28
CA ARG A 274 16.34 4.52 -13.36
C ARG A 274 17.48 4.44 -12.35
N ILE A 275 17.19 3.99 -11.13
CA ILE A 275 18.17 3.86 -10.07
C ILE A 275 18.77 2.45 -10.12
N ASP A 276 20.10 2.36 -10.25
CA ASP A 276 20.81 1.07 -10.27
C ASP A 276 20.88 0.47 -8.87
N PRO A 277 20.30 -0.71 -8.62
CA PRO A 277 20.31 -1.36 -7.30
C PRO A 277 21.67 -1.93 -6.90
N SER A 278 22.67 -1.91 -7.80
CA SER A 278 24.00 -2.46 -7.50
C SER A 278 24.70 -1.71 -6.36
N VAL A 279 25.50 -2.47 -5.59
CA VAL A 279 26.26 -1.96 -4.44
C VAL A 279 27.71 -2.38 -4.59
N SER A 280 28.62 -1.42 -4.44
CA SER A 280 30.06 -1.70 -4.39
C SER A 280 30.57 -1.79 -2.94
N ASP A 281 31.59 -2.63 -2.70
CA ASP A 281 32.24 -2.71 -1.39
C ASP A 281 32.81 -1.37 -0.91
N ALA A 282 33.17 -0.48 -1.85
CA ALA A 282 33.71 0.83 -1.55
C ALA A 282 32.63 1.78 -0.99
N GLU A 283 31.46 1.83 -1.64
CA GLU A 283 30.30 2.56 -1.14
C GLU A 283 29.85 2.01 0.22
N ASP A 284 29.86 0.69 0.39
CA ASP A 284 29.44 0.06 1.64
C ASP A 284 30.38 0.38 2.80
N ARG A 285 31.70 0.31 2.58
CA ARG A 285 32.69 0.77 3.58
C ARG A 285 32.54 2.25 3.91
N ALA A 286 32.24 3.10 2.93
CA ALA A 286 32.04 4.53 3.16
C ALA A 286 30.80 4.77 4.04
N ALA A 287 29.67 4.13 3.75
CA ALA A 287 28.45 4.24 4.54
C ALA A 287 28.64 3.76 5.99
N ARG A 288 29.43 2.71 6.23
CA ARG A 288 29.79 2.29 7.60
C ARG A 288 30.53 3.39 8.36
N GLY A 289 31.47 4.07 7.70
CA GLY A 289 32.19 5.21 8.29
C GLY A 289 31.29 6.41 8.59
N GLU A 290 30.38 6.73 7.66
CA GLU A 290 29.37 7.78 7.84
C GLU A 290 28.42 7.47 9.00
N LEU A 291 27.90 6.24 9.07
CA LEU A 291 27.02 5.79 10.14
C LEU A 291 27.71 5.84 11.51
N ALA A 292 28.98 5.43 11.58
CA ALA A 292 29.77 5.52 12.81
C ALA A 292 29.94 6.98 13.27
N THR A 293 30.22 7.88 12.33
CA THR A 293 30.36 9.33 12.61
C THR A 293 29.05 9.93 13.10
N LEU A 294 27.95 9.63 12.40
CA LEU A 294 26.61 10.09 12.77
C LEU A 294 26.20 9.57 14.16
N THR A 295 26.45 8.28 14.42
CA THR A 295 26.15 7.66 15.72
C THR A 295 26.95 8.32 16.85
N ALA A 296 28.25 8.58 16.65
CA ALA A 296 29.08 9.26 17.64
C ALA A 296 28.54 10.67 17.96
N ALA A 297 28.16 11.43 16.93
CA ALA A 297 27.59 12.76 17.08
C ALA A 297 26.24 12.73 17.83
N LEU A 298 25.32 11.86 17.42
CA LEU A 298 24.01 11.71 18.06
C LEU A 298 24.13 11.22 19.51
N CYS A 299 25.07 10.32 19.79
CA CYS A 299 25.30 9.82 21.14
C CYS A 299 25.90 10.87 22.07
N SER A 300 26.79 11.72 21.56
CA SER A 300 27.30 12.85 22.32
C SER A 300 26.23 13.90 22.59
N ALA A 301 25.28 14.10 21.67
CA ALA A 301 24.31 15.19 21.74
C ALA A 301 22.98 14.82 22.44
N MET A 302 22.50 13.59 22.29
CA MET A 302 21.10 13.25 22.58
C MET A 302 20.90 12.03 23.49
N GLN A 303 21.95 11.34 23.96
CA GLN A 303 21.83 10.06 24.69
C GLN A 303 20.86 9.08 23.99
N SER A 304 20.96 8.99 22.67
CA SER A 304 19.99 8.30 21.81
C SER A 304 20.00 6.77 21.99
N ALA A 305 18.96 6.10 21.48
CA ALA A 305 18.87 4.63 21.46
C ALA A 305 19.97 3.94 20.61
N LEU A 306 20.68 4.69 19.76
CA LEU A 306 21.85 4.19 19.01
C LEU A 306 23.07 3.97 19.92
N CYS A 307 23.04 4.55 21.11
CA CYS A 307 24.14 4.44 22.05
C CYS A 307 24.07 3.08 22.71
N ARG A 308 24.96 2.17 22.30
CA ARG A 308 25.26 0.98 23.09
C ARG A 308 25.51 1.45 24.52
N LYS A 309 24.65 1.06 25.46
CA LYS A 309 24.99 1.17 26.88
C LYS A 309 26.31 0.41 27.04
N PRO A 310 27.34 1.00 27.67
CA PRO A 310 28.47 0.21 28.07
C PRO A 310 27.91 -0.92 28.95
N VAL A 311 28.19 -2.17 28.58
CA VAL A 311 28.05 -3.29 29.50
C VAL A 311 29.06 -3.01 30.59
N LEU A 312 28.61 -2.38 31.68
CA LEU A 312 29.41 -2.30 32.88
C LEU A 312 29.64 -3.75 33.29
N PRO A 313 30.90 -4.21 33.42
CA PRO A 313 31.14 -5.55 33.93
C PRO A 313 30.47 -5.65 35.32
N ASP A 314 29.62 -6.66 35.49
CA ASP A 314 29.05 -6.99 36.78
C ASP A 314 30.19 -7.15 37.79
N GLY A 315 30.17 -6.32 38.83
CA GLY A 315 30.93 -6.57 40.05
C GLY A 315 32.39 -6.12 40.06
N ALA A 316 32.61 -4.80 40.04
CA ALA A 316 33.68 -4.21 40.85
C ALA A 316 33.03 -3.48 42.03
N GLY A 317 32.84 -4.20 43.15
CA GLY A 317 32.58 -3.59 44.45
C GLY A 317 31.40 -4.17 45.23
N LYS A 318 31.62 -5.28 45.93
CA LYS A 318 31.64 -5.36 47.41
C LYS A 318 32.02 -6.77 47.84
#